data_AF-A0A7S3B4B9-F1
#
_entry.id   AF-A0A7S3B4B9-F1
#
_cell.length_a   1.000
_cell.length_b   1.000
_cell.length_c   1.000
_cell.angle_alpha   90.00
_cell.angle_beta   90.00
_cell.angle_gamma   90.00
#
_symmetry.space_group_name_H-M   'P 1'
#
loop_
_entity.id
_entity.type
_entity.pdbx_description
1 polymer ?
#
loop_
_entity_poly.entity_id
_entity_poly.type
_entity_poly.pdbx_seq_one_letter_code
_entity_poly.pdbx_strand_id
1 'polypeptide(L)'
;RARSLFSKKQMSRWNKDNFFLLVLALLIQLLLLPIIALLPTRLYQSPKDREQNVPDQSSTRLVRLRNRWFLLDAPVVKFMVGVLCDISLALLVTFSPLTLRPNVAITLCVWLTSGLGWEVRQCVLYGRTYFADSFNLIDLLALIITSAGLVASGEDRRILLSLSVLLLWLRTTRLLIISQLLGRFVLIVFAMLKDVAKFLVILLFAIIAFTAASLKLYQQPGSSLDADWPQ
;
A
#
# COMPACT_ATOMS: atom_id res chain seq x y z
N ARG A 1 -36.34 -11.70 -29.30
CA ARG A 1 -35.31 -12.73 -28.99
C ARG A 1 -33.95 -12.50 -29.68
N ALA A 2 -33.86 -11.87 -30.86
CA ALA A 2 -32.56 -11.64 -31.53
C ALA A 2 -31.68 -10.52 -30.90
N ARG A 3 -32.27 -9.51 -30.23
CA ARG A 3 -31.51 -8.42 -29.59
C ARG A 3 -30.76 -8.83 -28.31
N SER A 4 -31.20 -9.87 -27.59
CA SER A 4 -30.53 -10.30 -26.34
C SER A 4 -29.30 -11.18 -26.56
N LEU A 5 -29.15 -11.79 -27.75
CA LEU A 5 -27.99 -12.60 -28.10
C LEU A 5 -26.80 -11.75 -28.58
N PHE A 6 -27.06 -10.59 -29.20
CA PHE A 6 -26.00 -9.67 -29.62
C PHE A 6 -25.29 -9.01 -28.44
N SER A 7 -26.03 -8.67 -27.38
CA SER A 7 -25.45 -8.07 -26.16
C SER A 7 -24.47 -8.99 -25.44
N LYS A 8 -24.80 -10.29 -25.28
CA LYS A 8 -23.90 -11.25 -24.61
C LYS A 8 -22.61 -11.52 -25.40
N LYS A 9 -22.67 -11.49 -26.73
CA LYS A 9 -21.51 -11.79 -27.59
C LYS A 9 -20.56 -10.60 -27.70
N GLN A 10 -21.07 -9.36 -27.70
CA GLN A 10 -20.23 -8.15 -27.64
C GLN A 10 -19.56 -7.97 -26.26
N MET A 11 -20.26 -8.27 -25.16
CA MET A 11 -19.68 -8.20 -23.81
C MET A 11 -18.55 -9.24 -23.59
N SER A 12 -18.64 -10.39 -24.27
CA SER A 12 -17.62 -11.44 -24.22
C SER A 12 -16.31 -11.07 -24.96
N ARG A 13 -16.41 -10.37 -26.10
CA ARG A 13 -15.22 -9.92 -26.86
C ARG A 13 -14.49 -8.77 -26.18
N TRP A 14 -15.22 -7.79 -25.65
CA TRP A 14 -14.63 -6.64 -24.97
C TRP A 14 -13.83 -7.05 -23.72
N ASN A 15 -14.14 -8.19 -23.11
CA ASN A 15 -13.43 -8.70 -21.94
C ASN A 15 -12.11 -9.40 -22.29
N LYS A 16 -11.96 -9.98 -23.49
CA LYS A 16 -10.74 -10.73 -23.84
C LYS A 16 -9.59 -9.81 -24.22
N ASP A 17 -9.86 -8.80 -25.03
CA ASP A 17 -8.82 -7.90 -25.54
C ASP A 17 -8.32 -6.95 -24.45
N ASN A 18 -9.23 -6.45 -23.60
CA ASN A 18 -8.86 -5.65 -22.43
C ASN A 18 -8.14 -6.47 -21.36
N PHE A 19 -8.53 -7.73 -21.14
CA PHE A 19 -7.80 -8.63 -20.23
C PHE A 19 -6.39 -8.91 -20.75
N PHE A 20 -6.23 -9.12 -22.06
CA PHE A 20 -4.92 -9.33 -22.66
C PHE A 20 -4.03 -8.09 -22.52
N LEU A 21 -4.55 -6.89 -22.76
CA LEU A 21 -3.80 -5.64 -22.60
C LEU A 21 -3.42 -5.39 -21.14
N LEU A 22 -4.29 -5.71 -20.18
CA LEU A 22 -4.01 -5.55 -18.76
C LEU A 22 -2.97 -6.55 -18.26
N VAL A 23 -3.05 -7.81 -18.73
CA VAL A 23 -2.05 -8.85 -18.48
C VAL A 23 -0.71 -8.47 -19.11
N LEU A 24 -0.72 -7.93 -20.35
CA LEU A 24 0.49 -7.48 -21.03
C LEU A 24 1.14 -6.30 -20.31
N ALA A 25 0.36 -5.30 -19.89
CA ALA A 25 0.83 -4.17 -19.11
C ALA A 25 1.41 -4.63 -17.76
N LEU A 26 0.74 -5.54 -17.06
CA LEU A 26 1.21 -6.16 -15.83
C LEU A 26 2.50 -6.95 -16.03
N LEU A 27 2.62 -7.69 -17.14
CA LEU A 27 3.80 -8.51 -17.44
C LEU A 27 5.00 -7.64 -17.82
N ILE A 28 4.77 -6.53 -18.52
CA ILE A 28 5.77 -5.47 -18.75
C ILE A 28 6.21 -4.86 -17.42
N GLN A 29 5.28 -4.55 -16.51
CA GLN A 29 5.58 -4.03 -15.17
C GLN A 29 6.34 -5.04 -14.29
N LEU A 30 5.96 -6.32 -14.34
CA LEU A 30 6.59 -7.41 -13.60
C LEU A 30 8.00 -7.72 -14.11
N LEU A 31 8.29 -7.48 -15.40
CA LEU A 31 9.63 -7.56 -15.99
C LEU A 31 10.49 -6.34 -15.63
N LEU A 32 9.88 -5.15 -15.52
CA LEU A 32 10.60 -3.91 -15.19
C LEU A 32 11.00 -3.84 -13.71
N LEU A 33 10.20 -4.37 -12.79
CA LEU A 33 10.46 -4.36 -11.34
C LEU A 33 11.78 -5.02 -10.91
N PRO A 34 12.12 -6.25 -11.32
CA PRO A 34 13.40 -6.86 -10.99
C PRO A 34 14.56 -6.15 -11.67
N ILE A 35 14.38 -5.57 -12.87
CA ILE A 35 15.40 -4.77 -13.54
C ILE A 35 15.71 -3.51 -12.72
N ILE A 36 14.69 -2.83 -12.20
CA ILE A 36 14.85 -1.65 -11.34
C ILE A 36 15.47 -2.02 -9.99
N ALA A 37 15.10 -3.17 -9.41
CA ALA A 37 15.63 -3.66 -8.13
C ALA A 37 17.08 -4.17 -8.23
N LEU A 38 17.47 -4.74 -9.38
CA LEU A 38 18.83 -5.20 -9.68
C LEU A 38 19.75 -4.09 -10.20
N LEU A 39 19.22 -2.92 -10.58
CA LEU A 39 20.07 -1.81 -10.96
C LEU A 39 20.83 -1.32 -9.71
N PRO A 40 22.17 -1.48 -9.67
CA PRO A 40 22.94 -1.16 -8.49
C PRO A 40 22.79 0.33 -8.20
N THR A 41 22.34 0.65 -6.99
CA THR A 41 22.27 2.00 -6.42
C THR A 41 23.65 2.59 -6.15
N ARG A 42 24.63 2.38 -7.05
CA ARG A 42 25.99 2.95 -6.99
C ARG A 42 26.00 4.48 -7.16
N LEU A 43 24.85 5.12 -7.35
CA LEU A 43 24.74 6.58 -7.29
C LEU A 43 24.84 7.16 -5.86
N TYR A 44 25.00 6.31 -4.84
CA TYR A 44 25.41 6.72 -3.49
C TYR A 44 26.90 6.46 -3.21
N GLN A 45 27.74 6.28 -4.24
CA GLN A 45 29.18 6.36 -4.04
C GLN A 45 29.58 7.82 -3.88
N SER A 46 30.18 8.12 -2.73
CA SER A 46 30.70 9.44 -2.37
C SER A 46 31.61 9.97 -3.49
N PRO A 47 31.58 11.30 -3.80
CA PRO A 47 32.43 11.91 -4.84
C PRO A 47 33.92 11.58 -4.71
N LYS A 48 34.39 11.20 -3.51
CA LYS A 48 35.78 10.84 -3.22
C LYS A 48 36.28 9.59 -3.95
N ASP A 49 35.40 8.68 -4.37
CA ASP A 49 35.83 7.43 -5.03
C ASP A 49 35.97 7.57 -6.56
N ARG A 50 35.65 8.75 -7.12
CA ARG A 50 35.55 8.98 -8.57
C ARG A 50 36.87 9.34 -9.26
N GLU A 51 37.88 9.78 -8.52
CA GLU A 51 39.14 10.28 -9.11
C GLU A 51 40.20 9.20 -9.35
N GLN A 52 40.05 7.98 -8.81
CA GLN A 52 41.14 7.00 -8.79
C GLN A 52 41.06 5.87 -9.84
N ASN A 53 40.02 5.81 -10.68
CA ASN A 53 39.88 4.73 -11.66
C ASN A 53 39.72 5.27 -13.09
N VAL A 54 40.85 5.36 -13.79
CA VAL A 54 40.90 5.58 -15.25
C VAL A 54 40.40 4.29 -15.93
N PRO A 55 39.31 4.33 -16.73
CA PRO A 55 38.71 3.11 -17.27
C PRO A 55 39.42 2.59 -18.53
N ASP A 56 39.76 1.30 -18.52
CA ASP A 56 40.26 0.51 -19.66
C ASP A 56 39.31 0.52 -20.87
N GLN A 57 39.86 0.37 -22.08
CA GLN A 57 39.13 0.45 -23.36
C GLN A 57 37.95 -0.55 -23.50
N SER A 58 37.95 -1.68 -22.79
CA SER A 58 36.82 -2.64 -22.76
C SER A 58 35.55 -2.05 -22.13
N SER A 59 35.69 -1.02 -21.28
CA SER A 59 34.60 -0.27 -20.66
C SER A 59 33.76 0.50 -21.68
N THR A 60 34.31 0.86 -22.84
CA THR A 60 33.65 1.78 -23.78
C THR A 60 32.39 1.18 -24.44
N ARG A 61 32.34 -0.14 -24.67
CA ARG A 61 31.12 -0.80 -25.20
C ARG A 61 30.01 -0.89 -24.15
N LEU A 62 30.34 -1.20 -22.90
CA LEU A 62 29.38 -1.22 -21.78
C LEU A 62 28.87 0.18 -21.45
N VAL A 63 29.72 1.21 -21.53
CA VAL A 63 29.32 2.62 -21.36
C VAL A 63 28.35 3.04 -22.47
N ARG A 64 28.55 2.57 -23.72
CA ARG A 64 27.69 2.93 -24.85
C ARG A 64 26.30 2.27 -24.78
N LEU A 65 26.20 1.04 -24.26
CA LEU A 65 24.92 0.40 -23.96
C LEU A 65 24.24 1.01 -22.72
N ARG A 66 25.00 1.33 -21.66
CA ARG A 66 24.50 2.03 -20.47
C ARG A 66 23.92 3.40 -20.81
N ASN A 67 24.49 4.12 -21.78
CA ASN A 67 23.97 5.41 -22.24
C ASN A 67 22.55 5.35 -22.83
N ARG A 68 22.08 4.20 -23.35
CA ARG A 68 20.70 4.07 -23.83
C ARG A 68 19.68 3.90 -22.69
N TRP A 69 20.12 3.35 -21.56
CA TRP A 69 19.28 3.10 -20.37
C TRP A 69 19.44 4.18 -19.29
N PHE A 70 20.24 5.22 -19.54
CA PHE A 70 20.49 6.32 -18.62
C PHE A 70 19.19 7.01 -18.15
N LEU A 71 18.18 7.06 -19.01
CA LEU A 71 16.87 7.63 -18.66
C LEU A 71 16.15 6.83 -17.58
N LEU A 72 16.28 5.49 -17.54
CA LEU A 72 15.68 4.67 -16.47
C LEU A 72 16.42 4.84 -15.14
N ASP A 73 17.67 5.31 -15.17
CA ASP A 73 18.42 5.61 -13.97
C ASP A 73 18.05 6.95 -13.33
N ALA A 74 17.34 7.81 -14.05
CA ALA A 74 16.90 9.09 -13.54
C ALA A 74 15.95 8.88 -12.34
N PRO A 75 16.16 9.59 -11.21
CA PRO A 75 15.36 9.41 -10.00
C PRO A 75 13.88 9.75 -10.24
N VAL A 76 13.60 10.70 -11.13
CA VAL A 76 12.24 11.07 -11.53
C VAL A 76 11.53 9.92 -12.22
N VAL A 77 12.23 9.18 -13.11
CA VAL A 77 11.64 8.04 -13.82
C VAL A 77 11.38 6.88 -12.86
N LYS A 78 12.35 6.55 -12.00
CA LYS A 78 12.17 5.53 -10.94
C LYS A 78 10.99 5.87 -10.03
N PHE A 79 10.87 7.15 -9.65
CA PHE A 79 9.75 7.63 -8.88
C PHE A 79 8.44 7.41 -9.63
N MET A 80 8.29 7.93 -10.86
CA MET A 80 7.06 7.81 -11.66
C MET A 80 6.66 6.36 -11.93
N VAL A 81 7.62 5.47 -12.17
CA VAL A 81 7.34 4.02 -12.33
C VAL A 81 6.83 3.42 -11.02
N GLY A 82 7.44 3.76 -9.88
CA GLY A 82 6.96 3.35 -8.56
C GLY A 82 5.53 3.84 -8.30
N VAL A 83 5.23 5.10 -8.65
CA VAL A 83 3.88 5.68 -8.57
C VAL A 83 2.87 4.87 -9.37
N LEU A 84 3.18 4.63 -10.64
CA LEU A 84 2.31 3.88 -11.53
C LEU A 84 2.08 2.46 -11.00
N CYS A 85 3.13 1.81 -10.48
CA CYS A 85 3.02 0.52 -9.82
C CYS A 85 2.07 0.56 -8.62
N ASP A 86 2.20 1.53 -7.73
CA ASP A 86 1.37 1.64 -6.53
C ASP A 86 -0.10 1.91 -6.88
N ILE A 87 -0.36 2.79 -7.85
CA ILE A 87 -1.72 3.05 -8.36
C ILE A 87 -2.28 1.79 -9.02
N SER A 88 -1.51 1.11 -9.87
CA SER A 88 -1.92 -0.13 -10.51
C SER A 88 -2.25 -1.22 -9.48
N LEU A 89 -1.47 -1.35 -8.41
CA LEU A 89 -1.75 -2.28 -7.32
C LEU A 89 -3.06 -1.92 -6.60
N ALA A 90 -3.24 -0.65 -6.22
CA ALA A 90 -4.46 -0.18 -5.57
C ALA A 90 -5.70 -0.43 -6.45
N LEU A 91 -5.63 -0.15 -7.74
CA LEU A 91 -6.71 -0.41 -8.70
C LEU A 91 -6.95 -1.92 -8.88
N LEU A 92 -5.91 -2.73 -8.97
CA LEU A 92 -6.03 -4.18 -9.15
C LEU A 92 -6.70 -4.85 -7.93
N VAL A 93 -6.40 -4.38 -6.73
CA VAL A 93 -7.06 -4.83 -5.49
C VAL A 93 -8.50 -4.30 -5.41
N THR A 94 -8.73 -3.03 -5.78
CA THR A 94 -10.08 -2.40 -5.77
C THR A 94 -11.03 -3.07 -6.76
N PHE A 95 -10.55 -3.38 -7.97
CA PHE A 95 -11.35 -4.02 -9.03
C PHE A 95 -11.31 -5.54 -8.98
N SER A 96 -10.49 -6.14 -8.13
CA SER A 96 -10.55 -7.58 -7.91
C SER A 96 -11.89 -7.93 -7.29
N PRO A 97 -12.75 -8.71 -7.97
CA PRO A 97 -13.91 -9.26 -7.30
C PRO A 97 -13.43 -10.12 -6.11
N LEU A 98 -14.23 -10.17 -5.05
CA LEU A 98 -13.96 -11.05 -3.89
C LEU A 98 -13.64 -12.50 -4.33
N THR A 99 -14.21 -12.93 -5.45
CA THR A 99 -13.86 -14.14 -6.18
C THR A 99 -12.69 -13.88 -7.14
N LEU A 100 -11.49 -13.72 -6.58
CA LEU A 100 -10.29 -13.54 -7.38
C LEU A 100 -10.10 -14.70 -8.36
N ARG A 101 -9.95 -14.38 -9.64
CA ARG A 101 -9.51 -15.35 -10.64
C ARG A 101 -8.10 -15.85 -10.26
N PRO A 102 -7.79 -17.14 -10.43
CA PRO A 102 -6.52 -17.72 -9.97
C PRO A 102 -5.30 -16.98 -10.56
N ASN A 103 -5.37 -16.59 -11.84
CA ASN A 103 -4.28 -15.85 -12.49
C ASN A 103 -4.02 -14.48 -11.85
N VAL A 104 -5.08 -13.76 -11.47
CA VAL A 104 -4.95 -12.44 -10.83
C VAL A 104 -4.41 -12.57 -9.41
N ALA A 105 -4.84 -13.61 -8.69
CA ALA A 105 -4.33 -13.92 -7.35
C ALA A 105 -2.83 -14.21 -7.38
N ILE A 106 -2.35 -15.03 -8.33
CA ILE A 106 -0.92 -15.33 -8.48
C ILE A 106 -0.12 -14.04 -8.73
N THR A 107 -0.58 -13.20 -9.66
CA THR A 107 0.10 -11.93 -9.97
C THR A 107 0.16 -11.02 -8.75
N LEU A 108 -0.93 -10.88 -7.99
CA LEU A 108 -0.96 -10.11 -6.75
C LEU A 108 -0.02 -10.69 -5.69
N CYS A 109 0.05 -12.01 -5.53
CA CYS A 109 0.98 -12.65 -4.60
C CYS A 109 2.44 -12.38 -4.96
N VAL A 110 2.81 -12.48 -6.23
CA VAL A 110 4.17 -12.16 -6.69
C VAL A 110 4.49 -10.68 -6.45
N TRP A 111 3.53 -9.79 -6.71
CA TRP A 111 3.73 -8.37 -6.49
C TRP A 111 3.89 -8.03 -4.99
N LEU A 112 3.01 -8.55 -4.14
CA LEU A 112 3.04 -8.29 -2.70
C LEU A 112 4.29 -8.88 -2.04
N THR A 113 4.75 -10.07 -2.46
CA THR A 113 6.00 -10.63 -1.93
C THR A 113 7.21 -9.80 -2.34
N SER A 114 7.25 -9.28 -3.58
CA SER A 114 8.28 -8.32 -4.02
C SER A 114 8.24 -7.01 -3.22
N GLY A 115 7.05 -6.45 -3.02
CA GLY A 115 6.85 -5.23 -2.21
C GLY A 115 7.25 -5.43 -0.75
N LEU A 116 6.87 -6.55 -0.14
CA LEU A 116 7.28 -6.89 1.23
C LEU A 116 8.80 -7.06 1.34
N GLY A 117 9.44 -7.71 0.36
CA GLY A 117 10.89 -7.83 0.33
C GLY A 117 11.59 -6.46 0.27
N TRP A 118 11.01 -5.52 -0.47
CA TRP A 118 11.49 -4.14 -0.51
C TRP A 118 11.34 -3.43 0.84
N GLU A 119 10.18 -3.53 1.49
CA GLU A 119 9.98 -2.94 2.82
C GLU A 119 10.89 -3.57 3.87
N VAL A 120 11.06 -4.89 3.87
CA VAL A 120 12.00 -5.58 4.78
C VAL A 120 13.42 -5.07 4.58
N ARG A 121 13.86 -4.87 3.33
CA ARG A 121 15.16 -4.26 3.04
C ARG A 121 15.27 -2.84 3.62
N GLN A 122 14.23 -2.02 3.49
CA GLN A 122 14.23 -0.67 4.07
C GLN A 122 14.24 -0.69 5.60
N CYS A 123 13.45 -1.57 6.22
CA CYS A 123 13.47 -1.82 7.66
C CYS A 123 14.88 -2.17 8.15
N VAL A 124 15.60 -3.03 7.43
CA VAL A 124 16.97 -3.43 7.79
C VAL A 124 17.96 -2.28 7.61
N LEU A 125 17.85 -1.51 6.52
CA LEU A 125 18.78 -0.41 6.23
C LEU A 125 18.62 0.80 7.16
N TYR A 126 17.38 1.16 7.48
CA TYR A 126 17.07 2.36 8.27
C TYR A 126 16.80 2.06 9.75
N GLY A 127 16.45 0.82 10.10
CA GLY A 127 16.25 0.38 11.48
C GLY A 127 15.19 1.20 12.21
N ARG A 128 15.58 1.88 13.29
CA ARG A 128 14.65 2.66 14.14
C ARG A 128 14.05 3.87 13.44
N THR A 129 14.77 4.52 12.52
CA THR A 129 14.25 5.70 11.82
C THR A 129 13.14 5.33 10.85
N TYR A 130 13.11 4.09 10.37
CA TYR A 130 12.00 3.57 9.55
C TYR A 130 10.67 3.63 10.31
N PHE A 131 10.64 3.12 11.55
CA PHE A 131 9.44 3.07 12.38
C PHE A 131 9.03 4.43 12.96
N ALA A 132 9.91 5.43 12.93
CA ALA A 132 9.57 6.79 13.34
C ALA A 132 8.68 7.50 12.32
N ASP A 133 8.74 7.10 11.05
CA ASP A 133 7.94 7.66 9.98
C ASP A 133 6.58 6.94 9.87
N SER A 134 5.50 7.66 10.16
CA SER A 134 4.14 7.14 10.09
C SER A 134 3.77 6.65 8.69
N PHE A 135 4.34 7.23 7.64
CA PHE A 135 4.06 6.80 6.29
C PHE A 135 4.62 5.39 6.03
N ASN A 136 5.82 5.08 6.51
CA ASN A 136 6.47 3.77 6.35
C ASN A 136 5.70 2.68 7.11
N LEU A 137 5.20 3.02 8.30
CA LEU A 137 4.30 2.15 9.06
C LEU A 137 3.01 1.84 8.30
N ILE A 138 2.34 2.88 7.77
CA ILE A 138 1.12 2.70 6.98
C ILE A 138 1.38 1.79 5.79
N ASP A 139 2.54 1.95 5.15
CA ASP A 139 2.90 1.20 3.97
C ASP A 139 3.14 -0.30 4.25
N LEU A 140 3.98 -0.58 5.24
CA LEU A 140 4.21 -1.94 5.73
C LEU A 140 2.88 -2.61 6.14
N LEU A 141 2.03 -1.88 6.86
CA LEU A 141 0.74 -2.37 7.34
C LEU A 141 -0.23 -2.62 6.17
N ALA A 142 -0.24 -1.75 5.15
CA ALA A 142 -1.03 -1.96 3.93
C ALA A 142 -0.65 -3.27 3.24
N LEU A 143 0.66 -3.52 3.06
CA LEU A 143 1.15 -4.75 2.44
C LEU A 143 0.84 -6.00 3.28
N ILE A 144 1.04 -5.93 4.60
CA ILE A 144 0.72 -7.05 5.52
C ILE A 144 -0.77 -7.36 5.47
N ILE A 145 -1.65 -6.37 5.60
CA ILE A 145 -3.11 -6.60 5.58
C ILE A 145 -3.57 -7.09 4.21
N THR A 146 -3.00 -6.57 3.10
CA THR A 146 -3.32 -7.08 1.77
C THR A 146 -2.91 -8.55 1.61
N SER A 147 -1.72 -8.92 2.10
CA SER A 147 -1.25 -10.30 2.06
C SER A 147 -2.10 -11.23 2.93
N ALA A 148 -2.47 -10.79 4.14
CA ALA A 148 -3.37 -11.53 5.03
C ALA A 148 -4.76 -11.70 4.40
N GLY A 149 -5.29 -10.65 3.78
CA GLY A 149 -6.59 -10.69 3.09
C GLY A 149 -6.61 -11.64 1.89
N LEU A 150 -5.49 -11.85 1.19
CA LEU A 150 -5.40 -12.84 0.11
C LEU A 150 -5.37 -14.28 0.63
N VAL A 151 -4.79 -14.52 1.80
CA VAL A 151 -4.70 -15.86 2.43
C VAL A 151 -5.98 -16.20 3.20
N ALA A 152 -6.67 -15.20 3.74
CA ALA A 152 -7.90 -15.38 4.50
C ALA A 152 -9.01 -16.02 3.65
N SER A 153 -9.92 -16.73 4.34
CA SER A 153 -11.10 -17.34 3.75
C SER A 153 -12.38 -16.74 4.34
N GLY A 154 -13.50 -16.84 3.63
CA GLY A 154 -14.82 -16.45 4.14
C GLY A 154 -15.02 -14.94 4.29
N GLU A 155 -15.56 -14.52 5.44
CA GLU A 155 -15.94 -13.13 5.74
C GLU A 155 -14.73 -12.26 6.11
N ASP A 156 -13.75 -12.82 6.84
CA ASP A 156 -12.53 -12.13 7.24
C ASP A 156 -11.76 -11.59 6.02
N ARG A 157 -11.74 -12.36 4.94
CA ARG A 157 -11.19 -11.93 3.65
C ARG A 157 -11.81 -10.63 3.16
N ARG A 158 -13.13 -10.47 3.30
CA ARG A 158 -13.85 -9.28 2.81
C ARG A 158 -13.46 -8.05 3.61
N ILE A 159 -13.36 -8.22 4.93
CA ILE A 159 -13.00 -7.16 5.87
C ILE A 159 -11.54 -6.75 5.67
N LEU A 160 -10.63 -7.72 5.56
CA LEU A 160 -9.21 -7.45 5.35
C LEU A 160 -8.95 -6.83 3.98
N LEU A 161 -9.64 -7.28 2.93
CA LEU A 161 -9.49 -6.68 1.59
C LEU A 161 -10.12 -5.28 1.49
N SER A 162 -11.24 -5.00 2.17
CA SER A 162 -11.79 -3.64 2.17
C SER A 162 -10.89 -2.67 2.95
N LEU A 163 -10.34 -3.13 4.08
CA LEU A 163 -9.36 -2.38 4.85
C LEU A 163 -8.05 -2.19 4.08
N SER A 164 -7.60 -3.20 3.33
CA SER A 164 -6.39 -3.09 2.52
C SER A 164 -6.55 -2.09 1.38
N VAL A 165 -7.71 -2.03 0.73
CA VAL A 165 -8.02 -1.01 -0.28
C VAL A 165 -7.86 0.38 0.31
N LEU A 166 -8.45 0.65 1.48
CA LEU A 166 -8.32 1.93 2.17
C LEU A 166 -6.85 2.29 2.43
N LEU A 167 -6.06 1.34 2.93
CA LEU A 167 -4.65 1.55 3.26
C LEU A 167 -3.77 1.74 2.01
N LEU A 168 -4.03 1.01 0.93
CA LEU A 168 -3.33 1.19 -0.35
C LEU A 168 -3.62 2.57 -0.95
N TRP A 169 -4.86 3.05 -0.88
CA TRP A 169 -5.18 4.43 -1.26
C TRP A 169 -4.51 5.45 -0.34
N LEU A 170 -4.46 5.18 0.97
CA LEU A 170 -3.71 6.03 1.90
C LEU A 170 -2.22 6.07 1.55
N ARG A 171 -1.61 4.95 1.15
CA ARG A 171 -0.23 4.90 0.63
C ARG A 171 -0.07 5.82 -0.60
N THR A 172 -1.03 5.84 -1.52
CA THR A 172 -0.97 6.75 -2.69
C THR A 172 -1.01 8.24 -2.30
N THR A 173 -1.39 8.60 -1.07
CA THR A 173 -1.31 10.02 -0.64
C THR A 173 0.11 10.56 -0.58
N ARG A 174 1.14 9.70 -0.44
CA ARG A 174 2.55 10.10 -0.53
C ARG A 174 2.87 10.77 -1.86
N LEU A 175 2.15 10.42 -2.92
CA LEU A 175 2.31 11.01 -4.25
C LEU A 175 1.96 12.50 -4.24
N LEU A 176 0.94 12.86 -3.46
CA LEU A 176 0.53 14.26 -3.31
C LEU A 176 1.59 15.08 -2.56
N ILE A 177 2.45 14.46 -1.75
CA ILE A 177 3.54 15.13 -1.02
C ILE A 177 4.56 15.75 -1.97
N ILE A 178 4.74 15.16 -3.15
CA ILE A 178 5.75 15.62 -4.11
C ILE A 178 5.28 16.84 -4.90
N SER A 179 3.96 17.08 -4.98
CA SER A 179 3.45 18.33 -5.52
C SER A 179 3.74 19.49 -4.57
N GLN A 180 4.34 20.57 -5.10
CA GLN A 180 4.72 21.76 -4.32
C GLN A 180 3.55 22.45 -3.62
N LEU A 181 2.33 22.28 -4.14
CA LEU A 181 1.10 22.83 -3.58
C LEU A 181 0.47 21.83 -2.63
N LEU A 182 0.14 20.63 -3.13
CA LEU A 182 -0.61 19.63 -2.36
C LEU A 182 0.23 19.06 -1.21
N GLY A 183 1.55 18.98 -1.34
CA GLY A 183 2.37 18.36 -0.31
C GLY A 183 2.42 19.12 0.99
N ARG A 184 2.36 20.46 0.93
CA ARG A 184 2.21 21.28 2.13
C ARG A 184 0.90 20.99 2.85
N PHE A 185 -0.20 20.89 2.12
CA PHE A 185 -1.50 20.54 2.70
C PHE A 185 -1.48 19.15 3.33
N VAL A 186 -0.92 18.15 2.64
CA VAL A 186 -0.82 16.78 3.16
C VAL A 186 -0.03 16.75 4.46
N LEU A 187 1.16 17.38 4.51
CA LEU A 187 1.96 17.41 5.73
C LEU A 187 1.24 18.09 6.91
N ILE A 188 0.52 19.19 6.67
CA ILE A 188 -0.29 19.86 7.70
C ILE A 188 -1.41 18.93 8.18
N VAL A 189 -2.13 18.27 7.28
CA VAL A 189 -3.19 17.33 7.63
C VAL A 189 -2.65 16.17 8.48
N PHE A 190 -1.50 15.60 8.13
CA PHE A 190 -0.88 14.53 8.92
C PHE A 190 -0.39 15.01 10.29
N ALA A 191 0.13 16.24 10.38
CA ALA A 191 0.49 16.84 11.66
C ALA A 191 -0.75 17.02 12.56
N MET A 192 -1.85 17.52 12.00
CA MET A 192 -3.12 17.66 12.72
C MET A 192 -3.72 16.30 13.09
N LEU A 193 -3.65 15.30 12.20
CA LEU A 193 -4.16 13.96 12.44
C LEU A 193 -3.48 13.31 13.65
N LYS A 194 -2.19 13.57 13.86
CA LYS A 194 -1.46 13.09 15.05
C LYS A 194 -2.04 13.67 16.33
N ASP A 195 -2.43 14.94 16.33
CA ASP A 195 -3.03 15.58 17.50
C ASP A 195 -4.48 15.13 17.71
N VAL A 196 -5.24 14.96 16.62
CA VAL A 196 -6.59 14.36 16.66
C VAL A 196 -6.54 12.92 17.17
N ALA A 197 -5.53 12.13 16.80
CA ALA A 197 -5.37 10.76 17.28
C ALA A 197 -5.10 10.73 18.80
N LYS A 198 -4.28 11.64 19.33
CA LYS A 198 -4.09 11.77 20.79
C LYS A 198 -5.41 12.12 21.48
N PHE A 199 -6.16 13.07 20.91
CA PHE A 199 -7.47 13.45 21.43
C PHE A 199 -8.46 12.27 21.43
N LEU A 200 -8.50 11.47 20.35
CA LEU A 200 -9.33 10.27 20.26
C LEU A 200 -8.98 9.23 21.33
N VAL A 201 -7.70 9.05 21.65
CA VAL A 201 -7.29 8.14 22.73
C VAL A 201 -7.81 8.63 24.09
N ILE A 202 -7.69 9.92 24.38
CA ILE A 202 -8.24 10.52 25.61
C ILE A 202 -9.76 10.37 25.66
N LEU A 203 -10.44 10.64 24.53
CA LEU A 203 -11.89 10.48 24.41
C LEU A 203 -12.31 9.02 24.65
N LEU A 204 -11.56 8.05 24.11
CA LEU A 204 -11.83 6.63 24.33
C LEU A 204 -11.75 6.27 25.82
N PHE A 205 -10.73 6.75 26.53
CA PHE A 205 -10.64 6.55 27.98
C PHE A 205 -11.82 7.18 28.72
N ALA A 206 -12.24 8.38 28.33
CA ALA A 206 -13.41 9.04 28.90
C ALA A 206 -14.70 8.23 28.69
N ILE A 207 -14.91 7.70 27.47
CA ILE A 207 -16.07 6.86 27.15
C ILE A 207 -16.05 5.57 27.97
N ILE A 208 -14.91 4.90 28.08
CA ILE A 208 -14.77 3.67 28.88
C ILE A 208 -15.08 3.95 30.36
N ALA A 209 -14.53 5.02 30.91
CA ALA A 209 -14.77 5.42 32.29
C ALA A 209 -16.25 5.75 32.54
N PHE A 210 -16.87 6.52 31.63
CA PHE A 210 -18.29 6.85 31.69
C PHE A 210 -19.18 5.60 31.59
N THR A 211 -18.87 4.70 30.66
CA THR A 211 -19.62 3.44 30.47
C THR A 211 -19.49 2.53 31.70
N ALA A 212 -18.32 2.45 32.32
CA ALA A 212 -18.14 1.68 33.55
C ALA A 212 -18.92 2.28 34.73
N ALA A 213 -18.95 3.61 34.85
CA ALA A 213 -19.71 4.30 35.89
C ALA A 213 -21.22 4.15 35.69
N SER A 214 -21.72 4.31 34.46
CA SER A 214 -23.14 4.14 34.15
C SER A 214 -23.60 2.70 34.38
N LEU A 215 -22.81 1.70 33.99
CA LEU A 215 -23.13 0.30 34.23
C LEU A 215 -23.30 0.00 35.73
N LYS A 216 -22.43 0.55 36.60
CA LYS A 216 -22.58 0.42 38.05
C LYS A 216 -23.87 1.05 38.58
N LEU A 217 -24.27 2.19 38.03
CA LEU A 217 -25.51 2.88 38.43
C LEU A 217 -26.75 2.04 38.06
N TYR A 218 -26.76 1.44 36.87
CA TYR A 218 -27.88 0.58 36.43
C TYR A 218 -27.89 -0.80 37.09
N GLN A 219 -26.74 -1.31 37.54
CA GLN A 219 -26.63 -2.60 38.22
C GLN A 219 -26.98 -2.54 39.71
N GLN A 220 -27.33 -1.38 40.28
CA GLN A 220 -27.75 -1.28 41.67
C GLN A 220 -29.10 -2.02 41.83
N PRO A 221 -29.12 -3.25 42.38
CA PRO A 221 -30.35 -4.01 42.51
C PRO A 221 -31.18 -3.31 43.59
N GLY A 222 -32.49 -3.18 43.37
CA GLY A 222 -33.45 -2.70 44.37
C GLY A 222 -33.36 -3.55 45.64
N SER A 223 -32.48 -3.15 46.56
CA SER A 223 -32.15 -3.85 47.81
C SER A 223 -32.37 -2.94 49.01
N SER A 224 -33.32 -2.00 48.90
CA SER A 224 -33.70 -1.14 50.03
C SER A 224 -35.17 -0.71 50.01
N LEU A 225 -36.07 -1.41 49.31
CA LEU A 225 -37.51 -1.08 49.29
C LEU A 225 -38.43 -2.18 49.83
N ASP A 226 -37.89 -3.33 50.26
CA ASP A 226 -38.66 -4.45 50.85
C ASP A 226 -38.34 -4.72 52.34
N ALA A 227 -37.63 -3.82 53.02
CA ALA A 227 -37.45 -3.90 54.47
C ALA A 227 -38.31 -2.83 55.16
N ASP A 228 -39.24 -3.28 56.01
CA ASP A 228 -40.11 -2.50 56.90
C ASP A 228 -41.37 -1.86 56.30
N TRP A 229 -42.34 -2.70 55.94
CA TRP A 229 -43.74 -2.37 56.21
C TRP A 229 -44.16 -3.10 57.49
N PRO A 230 -44.35 -2.40 58.63
CA PRO A 230 -44.86 -3.02 59.84
C PRO A 230 -46.33 -3.42 59.62
N GLN A 231 -46.65 -4.69 59.90
CA GLN A 231 -48.02 -5.21 59.96
C GLN A 231 -48.78 -4.68 61.16
#